data_AF-A0A1S6GZR4-F1
#
_entry.id   AF-A0A1S6GZR4-F1
#
_cell.length_a   1.000
_cell.length_b   1.000
_cell.length_c   1.000
_cell.angle_alpha   90.00
_cell.angle_beta   90.00
_cell.angle_gamma   90.00
#
_symmetry.space_group_name_H-M   'P 1'
#
loop_
_entity.id
_entity.type
_entity.pdbx_description
1 polymer ?
#
loop_
_entity_poly.entity_id
_entity_poly.type
_entity_poly.pdbx_seq_one_letter_code
_entity_poly.pdbx_strand_id
1 'polypeptide(L)'
;MNQDSNRDLELQKQIQEIENIAKQYLGKDALQRYGNLKTAFPDKAIKITTLIVQLINSNQIAEKLDDEKFKFLLSQIDNKKDFRIIK
;
A
#
# COMPACT_ATOMS: atom_id res chain seq x y z
N MET A 1 -12.42 -18.99 -24.43
CA MET A 1 -11.36 -18.83 -23.41
C MET A 1 -10.69 -17.44 -23.50
N ASN A 2 -11.45 -16.33 -23.56
CA ASN A 2 -10.89 -14.96 -23.72
C ASN A 2 -11.43 -13.92 -22.71
N GLN A 3 -12.35 -14.29 -21.82
CA GLN A 3 -12.89 -13.36 -20.82
C GLN A 3 -12.05 -13.32 -19.54
N ASP A 4 -11.55 -14.48 -19.08
CA ASP A 4 -10.76 -14.57 -17.84
C ASP A 4 -9.43 -13.81 -17.95
N SER A 5 -8.70 -14.00 -19.06
CA SER A 5 -7.41 -13.31 -19.29
C SER A 5 -7.53 -11.78 -19.29
N ASN A 6 -8.63 -11.23 -19.83
CA ASN A 6 -8.86 -9.79 -19.81
C ASN A 6 -9.14 -9.28 -18.40
N ARG A 7 -9.86 -10.07 -17.57
CA ARG A 7 -10.15 -9.68 -16.19
C ARG A 7 -8.89 -9.65 -15.33
N ASP A 8 -8.02 -10.65 -15.47
CA ASP A 8 -6.75 -10.72 -14.75
C ASP A 8 -5.82 -9.55 -15.14
N LEU A 9 -5.74 -9.22 -16.43
CA LEU A 9 -4.97 -8.08 -16.92
C LEU A 9 -5.44 -6.75 -16.31
N GLU A 10 -6.75 -6.53 -16.25
CA GLU A 10 -7.32 -5.32 -15.66
C GLU A 10 -7.05 -5.23 -14.16
N LEU A 11 -7.15 -6.35 -13.42
CA LEU A 11 -6.80 -6.39 -12.00
C LEU A 11 -5.33 -6.09 -11.76
N GLN A 12 -4.43 -6.64 -12.58
CA GLN A 12 -3.00 -6.36 -12.47
C GLN A 12 -2.67 -4.88 -12.71
N LYS A 13 -3.33 -4.24 -13.69
CA LYS A 13 -3.17 -2.80 -13.93
C LYS A 13 -3.61 -1.98 -12.71
N GLN A 14 -4.78 -2.28 -12.14
CA GLN A 14 -5.28 -1.58 -10.96
C GLN A 14 -4.31 -1.70 -9.77
N ILE A 15 -3.79 -2.91 -9.52
CA ILE A 15 -2.78 -3.12 -8.48
C ILE A 15 -1.52 -2.29 -8.77
N GLN A 16 -1.06 -2.28 -10.02
CA GLN A 16 0.13 -1.54 -10.42
C GLN A 16 -0.03 -0.02 -10.24
N GLU A 17 -1.22 0.52 -10.53
CA GLU A 17 -1.55 1.93 -10.31
C GLU A 17 -1.53 2.29 -8.83
N ILE A 18 -2.18 1.48 -7.98
CA ILE A 18 -2.19 1.66 -6.52
C ILE A 18 -0.75 1.64 -5.98
N GLU A 19 0.07 0.69 -6.43
CA GLU A 19 1.47 0.63 -6.04
C GLU A 19 2.24 1.88 -6.46
N ASN A 20 2.03 2.37 -7.68
CA ASN A 20 2.77 3.51 -8.21
C ASN A 20 2.46 4.78 -7.42
N ILE A 21 1.18 5.02 -7.10
CA ILE A 21 0.75 6.15 -6.28
C ILE A 21 1.37 6.04 -4.88
N ALA A 22 1.25 4.87 -4.23
CA ALA A 22 1.79 4.67 -2.89
C ALA A 22 3.32 4.92 -2.84
N LYS A 23 4.08 4.39 -3.82
CA LYS A 23 5.54 4.53 -3.89
C LYS A 23 6.00 5.99 -4.01
N GLN A 24 5.23 6.87 -4.64
CA GLN A 24 5.57 8.30 -4.72
C GLN A 24 5.63 8.97 -3.35
N TYR A 25 4.89 8.43 -2.38
CA TYR A 25 4.85 8.88 -0.98
C TYR A 25 5.77 8.08 -0.06
N LEU A 26 6.60 7.18 -0.58
CA LEU A 26 7.60 6.47 0.22
C LEU A 26 8.95 7.20 0.14
N GLY A 27 9.55 7.43 1.30
CA GLY A 27 10.96 7.77 1.43
C GLY A 27 11.86 6.60 1.00
N LYS A 28 13.17 6.84 0.87
CA LYS A 28 14.12 5.84 0.36
C LYS A 28 14.10 4.55 1.20
N ASP A 29 14.12 4.68 2.52
CA ASP A 29 14.15 3.53 3.43
C ASP A 29 12.81 2.78 3.43
N ALA A 30 11.68 3.50 3.42
CA ALA A 30 10.35 2.91 3.31
C ALA A 30 10.16 2.18 1.98
N LEU A 31 10.71 2.70 0.88
CA LEU A 31 10.67 2.06 -0.43
C LEU A 31 11.47 0.75 -0.43
N GLN A 32 12.65 0.73 0.20
CA GLN A 32 13.44 -0.50 0.36
C GLN A 32 12.68 -1.54 1.19
N ARG A 33 12.05 -1.14 2.30
CA ARG A 33 11.21 -2.02 3.12
C ARG A 33 10.02 -2.55 2.33
N TYR A 34 9.36 -1.70 1.56
CA TYR A 34 8.27 -2.11 0.68
C TYR A 34 8.73 -3.16 -0.33
N GLY A 35 9.90 -2.97 -0.96
CA GLY A 35 10.49 -3.94 -1.88
C GLY A 35 10.66 -5.32 -1.23
N ASN A 36 11.27 -5.36 -0.04
CA ASN A 36 11.43 -6.61 0.72
C ASN A 36 10.08 -7.24 1.09
N LEU A 37 9.12 -6.42 1.51
CA LEU A 37 7.76 -6.87 1.85
C LEU A 37 7.04 -7.45 0.65
N LYS A 38 7.13 -6.83 -0.53
CA LYS A 38 6.48 -7.32 -1.76
C LYS A 38 7.02 -8.69 -2.18
N THR A 39 8.33 -8.90 -2.06
CA THR A 39 8.95 -10.18 -2.38
C THR A 39 8.58 -11.27 -1.39
N ALA A 40 8.56 -10.97 -0.08
CA ALA A 40 8.29 -11.97 0.95
C ALA A 40 6.80 -12.22 1.21
N PHE A 41 5.97 -11.18 1.11
CA PHE A 41 4.56 -11.16 1.49
C PHE A 41 3.73 -10.27 0.54
N PRO A 42 3.50 -10.70 -0.72
CA PRO A 42 2.82 -9.90 -1.74
C PRO A 42 1.42 -9.44 -1.31
N ASP A 43 0.65 -10.28 -0.61
CA ASP A 43 -0.69 -9.90 -0.10
C ASP A 43 -0.63 -8.75 0.91
N LYS A 44 0.39 -8.72 1.78
CA LYS A 44 0.59 -7.61 2.72
C LYS A 44 1.00 -6.35 1.98
N ALA A 45 1.82 -6.48 0.93
CA ALA A 45 2.24 -5.36 0.10
C ALA A 45 1.04 -4.68 -0.60
N ILE A 46 0.09 -5.45 -1.12
CA ILE A 46 -1.15 -4.90 -1.71
C ILE A 46 -2.00 -4.18 -0.65
N LYS A 47 -2.13 -4.75 0.55
CA LYS A 47 -2.91 -4.14 1.64
C LYS A 47 -2.30 -2.81 2.10
N ILE A 48 -0.98 -2.75 2.27
CA ILE A 48 -0.31 -1.51 2.73
C ILE A 48 -0.35 -0.42 1.67
N THR A 49 -0.19 -0.73 0.39
CA THR A 49 -0.29 0.28 -0.68
C THR A 49 -1.71 0.79 -0.81
N THR A 50 -2.71 -0.08 -0.69
CA THR A 50 -4.13 0.33 -0.65
C THR A 50 -4.40 1.27 0.52
N LEU A 51 -3.94 0.95 1.72
CA LEU A 51 -4.09 1.80 2.90
C LEU A 51 -3.42 3.16 2.70
N ILE A 52 -2.18 3.18 2.19
CA ILE A 52 -1.45 4.43 1.92
C ILE A 52 -2.21 5.30 0.93
N VAL A 53 -2.73 4.73 -0.16
CA VAL A 53 -3.55 5.47 -1.14
C VAL A 53 -4.82 6.04 -0.50
N GLN A 54 -5.51 5.28 0.35
CA GLN A 54 -6.67 5.78 1.08
C GLN A 54 -6.33 6.96 1.98
N LEU A 55 -5.19 6.90 2.69
CA LEU A 55 -4.71 7.97 3.55
C LEU A 55 -4.28 9.22 2.75
N ILE A 56 -3.67 9.04 1.58
CA ILE A 56 -3.36 10.13 0.63
C ILE A 56 -4.66 10.80 0.17
N ASN A 57 -5.63 10.01 -0.31
CA ASN A 57 -6.93 10.52 -0.77
C ASN A 57 -7.73 11.23 0.33
N SER A 58 -7.48 10.86 1.59
CA SER A 58 -8.08 11.50 2.76
C SER A 58 -7.27 12.69 3.30
N ASN A 59 -6.19 13.10 2.62
CA ASN A 59 -5.26 14.14 3.05
C ASN A 59 -4.62 13.90 4.44
N GLN A 60 -4.51 12.64 4.87
CA GLN A 60 -3.87 12.27 6.15
C GLN A 60 -2.35 12.08 6.01
N ILE A 61 -1.85 11.97 4.78
CA ILE A 61 -0.42 11.92 4.46
C ILE A 61 -0.10 13.14 3.61
N ALA A 62 0.58 14.12 4.20
CA ALA A 62 1.02 15.34 3.52
C ALA A 62 2.47 15.25 3.03
N GLU A 63 3.26 14.31 3.56
CA GLU A 63 4.69 14.18 3.31
C GLU A 63 5.09 12.73 3.04
N LYS A 64 6.31 12.52 2.58
CA LYS A 64 6.83 11.17 2.35
C LYS A 64 6.97 10.41 3.67
N LEU A 65 6.56 9.15 3.66
CA LEU A 65 6.71 8.21 4.77
C LEU A 65 8.17 7.76 4.88
N ASP A 66 8.77 7.97 6.05
CA ASP A 66 10.03 7.35 6.43
C ASP A 66 9.82 5.89 6.87
N ASP A 67 10.92 5.20 7.23
CA ASP A 67 10.89 3.80 7.65
C ASP A 67 9.99 3.56 8.87
N GLU A 68 10.00 4.50 9.83
CA GLU A 68 9.27 4.37 11.10
C GLU A 68 7.77 4.55 10.88
N LYS A 69 7.35 5.57 10.12
CA LYS A 69 5.95 5.77 9.73
C LYS A 69 5.42 4.59 8.92
N PHE A 70 6.23 4.03 8.02
CA PHE A 70 5.83 2.86 7.25
C PHE A 70 5.67 1.60 8.12
N LYS A 71 6.60 1.33 9.03
CA LYS A 71 6.47 0.25 10.04
C LYS A 71 5.21 0.42 10.89
N PHE A 72 4.93 1.64 11.32
CA PHE A 72 3.73 1.93 12.07
C PHE A 72 2.48 1.54 11.28
N LEU A 73 2.36 1.98 10.02
CA LEU A 73 1.22 1.59 9.18
C LEU A 73 1.13 0.07 8.96
N LEU A 74 2.26 -0.62 8.77
CA LEU A 74 2.27 -2.09 8.69
C LEU A 74 1.71 -2.74 9.95
N SER A 75 2.06 -2.22 11.14
CA SER A 75 1.53 -2.74 12.40
C SER A 75 0.00 -2.59 12.52
N GLN A 76 -0.58 -1.57 11.86
CA GLN A 76 -2.03 -1.37 11.85
C GLN A 76 -2.75 -2.39 10.96
N ILE A 77 -2.08 -2.97 9.96
CA ILE A 77 -2.66 -4.01 9.09
C ILE A 77 -2.73 -5.36 9.80
N ASP A 78 -1.72 -5.66 10.62
CA ASP A 78 -1.64 -6.93 11.36
C ASP A 78 -2.54 -6.92 12.61
N ASN A 79 -2.76 -5.76 13.22
CA ASN A 79 -3.72 -5.59 14.29
C ASN A 79 -5.12 -5.36 13.70
N LYS A 80 -5.96 -6.40 13.64
CA LYS A 80 -7.41 -6.33 13.29
C LYS A 80 -8.27 -5.44 14.23
N LYS A 81 -7.69 -4.47 14.95
CA LYS A 81 -8.46 -3.54 15.79
C LYS A 81 -8.85 -2.35 14.93
N ASP A 82 -10.16 -2.17 14.82
CA ASP A 82 -10.86 -1.06 14.18
C ASP A 82 -10.03 0.21 14.03
N PHE A 83 -9.86 0.65 12.77
CA PHE A 83 -9.46 2.01 12.47
C PHE A 83 -10.51 2.96 13.07
N ARG A 84 -10.35 3.35 14.32
CA ARG A 84 -11.07 4.49 14.89
C ARG A 84 -10.38 5.74 14.37
N ILE A 85 -10.91 6.27 13.27
CA ILE A 85 -10.61 7.61 12.80
C ILE A 85 -11.01 8.56 13.94
N ILE A 86 -10.02 9.11 14.63
CA ILE A 86 -10.23 10.23 15.56
C ILE A 86 -10.22 11.49 14.70
N LYS A 87 -11.33 12.23 14.74
CA LYS A 87 -11.54 13.50 14.06
C LYS A 87 -10.73 14.63 14.69
#